data_AF-A0A317MNW5-F1
#
_entry.id   AF-A0A317MNW5-F1
#
_cell.length_a   1.000
_cell.length_b   1.000
_cell.length_c   1.000
_cell.angle_alpha   90.00
_cell.angle_beta   90.00
_cell.angle_gamma   90.00
#
_symmetry.space_group_name_H-M   'P 1'
#
loop_
_entity.id
_entity.type
_entity.pdbx_description
1 polymer ?
#
loop_
_entity_poly.entity_id
_entity_poly.type
_entity_poly.pdbx_seq_one_letter_code
_entity_poly.pdbx_strand_id
1 'polypeptide(L)'
;MKDRYSLYWDDGAVVAVDQRALPHTLVWLRLTDVGELITAIQTLAIRGAPALGIAGAFGVALAAQEGRAREAVLADTELLEEARPTAVNLSVGVRRARNRFLDGGRAAALAEAEAMLGEDERTNYTMAAWAAAEALRLCGNGPLRVLTHCNTGRLATAAHGTAIGAIKDLAGRGKIDTVLVDETRPLLQGARLTAWELSEEDIPHRVCVDSAAAWAMASGEVDCVLVGADRVAANGDVANKIGTYSLAVAARRHGIPFLVVAPESTRDPSVASGDEIVVEQRSDLEVTEPAGVAVTPRGTPAYNPAFDVTPAALVTALVTERGVFPSAGTVSRAQGTGSEDALARRVLDATTLHPDFPRAGVNFRDLGGVLADPALLGDLTEALSCRVGGPVDAVVAVEARGFPYGAALARHLDAPLVLVRKPGKLPGPTYDASYSLEYGADTLHLMKGAVPSGARVLVVDDVAATGGTLEAAAELVTRAGGSVVGVATVLSLIGLGARERLASYPYITLCEVEA
;
A
#
# COMPACT_ATOMS: atom_id res chain seq x y z
N MET A 1 -21.15 -25.51 -9.30
CA MET A 1 -21.27 -25.14 -7.87
C MET A 1 -20.05 -25.57 -7.07
N LYS A 2 -19.65 -26.86 -7.10
CA LYS A 2 -18.50 -27.38 -6.33
C LYS A 2 -17.19 -26.61 -6.52
N ASP A 3 -16.90 -26.11 -7.71
CA ASP A 3 -15.62 -25.42 -7.97
C ASP A 3 -15.69 -23.91 -7.72
N ARG A 4 -16.91 -23.37 -7.48
CA ARG A 4 -17.16 -21.94 -7.34
C ARG A 4 -17.00 -21.46 -5.90
N TYR A 5 -17.43 -22.27 -4.94
CA TYR A 5 -17.47 -21.90 -3.52
C TYR A 5 -16.59 -22.79 -2.66
N SER A 6 -16.05 -22.26 -1.56
CA SER A 6 -15.37 -23.07 -0.53
C SER A 6 -16.33 -23.62 0.52
N LEU A 7 -17.52 -23.04 0.65
CA LEU A 7 -18.64 -23.56 1.43
C LEU A 7 -19.98 -23.25 0.77
N TYR A 8 -20.93 -24.17 0.86
CA TYR A 8 -22.29 -24.01 0.33
C TYR A 8 -23.27 -24.95 1.01
N TRP A 9 -24.57 -24.71 0.81
CA TRP A 9 -25.63 -25.60 1.30
C TRP A 9 -25.98 -26.66 0.26
N ASP A 10 -26.12 -27.91 0.70
CA ASP A 10 -26.49 -29.02 -0.18
C ASP A 10 -27.30 -30.07 0.58
N ASP A 11 -28.56 -30.23 0.17
CA ASP A 11 -29.47 -31.28 0.68
C ASP A 11 -29.44 -31.43 2.22
N GLY A 12 -29.70 -30.33 2.91
CA GLY A 12 -29.80 -30.32 4.37
C GLY A 12 -28.48 -30.26 5.13
N ALA A 13 -27.35 -30.14 4.43
CA ALA A 13 -26.01 -30.08 5.02
C ALA A 13 -25.22 -28.84 4.59
N VAL A 14 -24.26 -28.45 5.42
CA VAL A 14 -23.20 -27.50 5.03
C VAL A 14 -22.07 -28.31 4.42
N VAL A 15 -21.78 -28.07 3.15
CA VAL A 15 -20.64 -28.68 2.46
C VAL A 15 -19.50 -27.66 2.40
N ALA A 16 -18.33 -28.05 2.90
CA ALA A 16 -17.17 -27.15 2.99
C ALA A 16 -15.85 -27.87 2.71
N VAL A 17 -14.88 -27.15 2.17
CA VAL A 17 -13.51 -27.66 2.00
C VAL A 17 -12.83 -27.80 3.36
N ASP A 18 -12.23 -28.95 3.66
CA ASP A 18 -11.37 -29.12 4.83
C ASP A 18 -10.00 -28.47 4.58
N GLN A 19 -9.83 -27.23 5.02
CA GLN A 19 -8.59 -26.50 4.85
C GLN A 19 -7.40 -27.09 5.63
N ARG A 20 -7.63 -28.02 6.55
CA ARG A 20 -6.55 -28.71 7.27
C ARG A 20 -5.87 -29.78 6.41
N ALA A 21 -6.62 -30.37 5.48
CA ALA A 21 -6.12 -31.41 4.58
C ALA A 21 -5.30 -30.84 3.40
N LEU A 22 -5.52 -29.56 3.06
CA LEU A 22 -4.75 -28.86 2.05
C LEU A 22 -3.29 -28.59 2.52
N PRO A 23 -2.30 -28.65 1.60
CA PRO A 23 -2.42 -28.82 0.15
C PRO A 23 -2.45 -30.29 -0.32
N HIS A 24 -2.33 -31.26 0.59
CA HIS A 24 -2.08 -32.66 0.22
C HIS A 24 -3.29 -33.36 -0.38
N THR A 25 -4.49 -33.03 0.09
CA THR A 25 -5.72 -33.64 -0.42
C THR A 25 -6.88 -32.67 -0.31
N LEU A 26 -7.65 -32.52 -1.39
CA LEU A 26 -8.92 -31.81 -1.39
C LEU A 26 -10.00 -32.72 -0.80
N VAL A 27 -10.39 -32.45 0.45
CA VAL A 27 -11.47 -33.15 1.16
C VAL A 27 -12.66 -32.22 1.32
N TRP A 28 -13.86 -32.70 0.98
CA TRP A 28 -15.11 -32.00 1.21
C TRP A 28 -15.81 -32.60 2.43
N LEU A 29 -16.00 -31.78 3.46
CA LEU A 29 -16.80 -32.11 4.63
C LEU A 29 -18.28 -31.95 4.26
N ARG A 30 -19.11 -32.85 4.76
CA ARG A 30 -20.58 -32.73 4.75
C ARG A 30 -21.05 -32.69 6.19
N LEU A 31 -21.38 -31.49 6.67
CA LEU A 31 -21.72 -31.22 8.07
C LEU A 31 -23.24 -31.17 8.21
N THR A 32 -23.80 -32.07 9.02
CA THR A 32 -25.23 -32.33 9.13
C THR A 32 -25.84 -31.87 10.45
N ASP A 33 -25.00 -31.50 11.42
CA ASP A 33 -25.41 -30.89 12.67
C ASP A 33 -24.49 -29.73 13.14
N VAL A 34 -24.99 -28.97 14.11
CA VAL A 34 -24.33 -27.77 14.66
C VAL A 34 -23.00 -28.10 15.35
N GLY A 35 -22.90 -29.25 16.01
CA GLY A 35 -21.68 -29.67 16.72
C GLY A 35 -20.55 -30.00 15.74
N GLU A 36 -20.86 -30.65 14.62
CA GLU A 36 -19.91 -30.87 13.53
C GLU A 36 -19.39 -29.54 12.95
N LEU A 37 -20.29 -28.58 12.74
CA LEU A 37 -19.93 -27.25 12.24
C LEU A 37 -19.05 -26.46 13.21
N ILE A 38 -19.40 -26.46 14.51
CA ILE A 38 -18.58 -25.83 15.56
C ILE A 38 -17.18 -26.45 15.58
N THR A 39 -17.09 -27.78 15.49
CA THR A 39 -15.80 -28.49 15.44
C THR A 39 -14.99 -28.09 14.21
N ALA A 40 -15.62 -27.98 13.04
CA ALA A 40 -14.96 -27.54 11.81
C ALA A 40 -14.42 -26.11 11.92
N ILE A 41 -15.15 -25.20 12.59
CA ILE A 41 -14.73 -23.82 12.84
C ILE A 41 -13.55 -23.76 13.84
N GLN A 42 -13.66 -24.48 14.96
CA GLN A 42 -12.65 -24.47 16.04
C GLN A 42 -11.32 -25.09 15.61
N THR A 43 -11.38 -26.16 14.82
CA THR A 43 -10.19 -26.85 14.31
C THR A 43 -9.58 -26.19 13.07
N LEU A 44 -10.15 -25.06 12.61
CA LEU A 44 -9.73 -24.33 11.41
C LEU A 44 -9.92 -25.10 10.10
N ALA A 45 -10.83 -26.08 10.05
CA ALA A 45 -11.29 -26.66 8.80
C ALA A 45 -12.01 -25.60 7.95
N ILE A 46 -12.81 -24.74 8.60
CA ILE A 46 -13.41 -23.54 8.02
C ILE A 46 -12.82 -22.32 8.72
N ARG A 47 -12.32 -21.35 7.94
CA ARG A 47 -11.66 -20.15 8.44
C ARG A 47 -11.69 -19.04 7.39
N GLY A 48 -11.33 -17.84 7.83
CA GLY A 48 -11.48 -16.61 7.06
C GLY A 48 -12.76 -15.88 7.45
N ALA A 49 -12.66 -14.57 7.65
CA ALA A 49 -13.72 -13.81 8.30
C ALA A 49 -15.06 -13.89 7.55
N PRO A 50 -15.15 -13.68 6.22
CA PRO A 50 -16.42 -13.84 5.52
C PRO A 50 -16.92 -15.30 5.51
N ALA A 51 -16.04 -16.29 5.38
CA ALA A 51 -16.41 -17.72 5.38
C ALA A 51 -17.10 -18.12 6.68
N LEU A 52 -16.55 -17.66 7.81
CA LEU A 52 -17.10 -17.92 9.12
C LEU A 52 -18.49 -17.30 9.30
N GLY A 53 -18.74 -16.11 8.74
CA GLY A 53 -20.06 -15.48 8.76
C GLY A 53 -21.11 -16.29 8.01
N ILE A 54 -20.78 -16.74 6.80
CA ILE A 54 -21.71 -17.55 5.98
C ILE A 54 -21.91 -18.94 6.60
N ALA A 55 -20.85 -19.55 7.11
CA ALA A 55 -20.93 -20.81 7.84
C ALA A 55 -21.84 -20.70 9.07
N GLY A 56 -21.71 -19.63 9.86
CA GLY A 56 -22.58 -19.34 11.00
C GLY A 56 -24.05 -19.17 10.59
N ALA A 57 -24.31 -18.48 9.47
CA ALA A 57 -25.65 -18.30 8.93
C ALA A 57 -26.29 -19.65 8.52
N PHE A 58 -25.55 -20.50 7.80
CA PHE A 58 -26.01 -21.86 7.50
C PHE A 58 -26.17 -22.72 8.76
N GLY A 59 -25.35 -22.51 9.79
CA GLY A 59 -25.48 -23.16 11.09
C GLY A 59 -26.85 -22.94 11.75
N VAL A 60 -27.46 -21.76 11.58
CA VAL A 60 -28.83 -21.49 12.06
C VAL A 60 -29.86 -22.34 11.31
N ALA A 61 -29.72 -22.46 9.98
CA ALA A 61 -30.58 -23.33 9.18
C ALA A 61 -30.39 -24.82 9.53
N LEU A 62 -29.15 -25.20 9.88
CA LEU A 62 -28.79 -26.54 10.34
C LEU A 62 -29.42 -26.86 11.70
N ALA A 63 -29.39 -25.92 12.65
CA ALA A 63 -30.01 -26.02 13.97
C ALA A 63 -31.55 -26.17 13.90
N ALA A 64 -32.16 -25.46 12.94
CA ALA A 64 -33.61 -25.43 12.71
C ALA A 64 -34.13 -26.67 11.96
N GLN A 65 -33.77 -27.88 12.38
CA GLN A 65 -34.34 -29.12 11.83
C GLN A 65 -35.84 -29.25 12.17
N GLU A 66 -36.57 -29.97 11.31
CA GLU A 66 -38.00 -30.18 11.50
C GLU A 66 -38.30 -30.82 12.86
N GLY A 67 -39.32 -30.32 13.57
CA GLY A 67 -39.70 -30.81 14.89
C GLY A 67 -38.85 -30.30 16.08
N ARG A 68 -37.79 -29.52 15.84
CA ARG A 68 -37.02 -28.87 16.93
C ARG A 68 -37.82 -27.72 17.56
N ALA A 69 -37.82 -27.67 18.89
CA ALA A 69 -38.39 -26.54 19.64
C ALA A 69 -37.56 -25.27 19.39
N ARG A 70 -38.23 -24.12 19.37
CA ARG A 70 -37.61 -22.83 19.04
C ARG A 70 -36.48 -22.47 20.00
N GLU A 71 -36.68 -22.74 21.29
CA GLU A 71 -35.74 -22.49 22.36
C GLU A 71 -34.44 -23.29 22.16
N ALA A 72 -34.56 -24.54 21.67
CA ALA A 72 -33.41 -25.37 21.38
C ALA A 72 -32.60 -24.84 20.18
N VAL A 73 -33.28 -24.32 19.15
CA VAL A 73 -32.61 -23.66 18.01
C VAL A 73 -31.87 -22.41 18.49
N LEU A 74 -32.47 -21.60 19.36
CA LEU A 74 -31.84 -20.40 19.89
C LEU A 74 -30.60 -20.73 20.74
N ALA A 75 -30.66 -21.76 21.58
CA ALA A 75 -29.51 -22.24 22.33
C ALA A 75 -28.35 -22.68 21.40
N ASP A 76 -28.64 -23.39 20.30
CA ASP A 76 -27.63 -23.73 19.31
C ASP A 76 -27.02 -22.50 18.63
N THR A 77 -27.80 -21.44 18.40
CA THR A 77 -27.26 -20.19 17.84
C THR A 77 -26.28 -19.52 18.80
N GLU A 78 -26.54 -19.56 20.11
CA GLU A 78 -25.60 -19.03 21.12
C GLU A 78 -24.28 -19.82 21.11
N LEU A 79 -24.35 -21.15 21.06
CA LEU A 79 -23.16 -22.01 20.94
C LEU A 79 -22.35 -21.72 19.66
N LEU A 80 -23.01 -21.44 18.55
CA LEU A 80 -22.34 -21.06 17.30
C LEU A 80 -21.61 -19.72 17.43
N GLU A 81 -22.20 -18.72 18.07
CA GLU A 81 -21.54 -17.42 18.30
C GLU A 81 -20.30 -17.57 19.20
N GLU A 82 -20.35 -18.48 20.17
CA GLU A 82 -19.25 -18.76 21.11
C GLU A 82 -18.16 -19.68 20.54
N ALA A 83 -18.37 -20.30 19.37
CA ALA A 83 -17.41 -21.25 18.80
C ALA A 83 -16.01 -20.63 18.63
N ARG A 84 -15.94 -19.35 18.25
CA ARG A 84 -14.71 -18.53 18.19
C ARG A 84 -15.04 -17.06 18.50
N PRO A 85 -15.00 -16.63 19.78
CA PRO A 85 -15.49 -15.29 20.19
C PRO A 85 -14.76 -14.10 19.56
N THR A 86 -13.53 -14.30 19.07
CA THR A 86 -12.75 -13.27 18.38
C THR A 86 -13.14 -13.08 16.91
N ALA A 87 -13.91 -14.02 16.33
CA ALA A 87 -14.35 -13.98 14.94
C ALA A 87 -15.68 -13.23 14.80
N VAL A 88 -15.64 -11.89 14.82
CA VAL A 88 -16.84 -11.02 14.81
C VAL A 88 -17.82 -11.37 13.68
N ASN A 89 -17.32 -11.70 12.49
CA ASN A 89 -18.14 -12.06 11.33
C ASN A 89 -19.01 -13.31 11.57
N LEU A 90 -18.54 -14.27 12.38
CA LEU A 90 -19.32 -15.45 12.75
C LEU A 90 -20.61 -15.02 13.47
N SER A 91 -20.48 -14.23 14.53
CA SER A 91 -21.62 -13.73 15.29
C SER A 91 -22.53 -12.81 14.46
N VAL A 92 -21.98 -12.06 13.49
CA VAL A 92 -22.80 -11.26 12.57
C VAL A 92 -23.68 -12.17 11.70
N GLY A 93 -23.10 -13.22 11.11
CA GLY A 93 -23.85 -14.14 10.26
C GLY A 93 -24.91 -14.94 11.01
N VAL A 94 -24.56 -15.44 12.21
CA VAL A 94 -25.52 -16.11 13.09
C VAL A 94 -26.68 -15.18 13.43
N ARG A 95 -26.40 -13.93 13.83
CA ARG A 95 -27.44 -12.95 14.18
C ARG A 95 -28.37 -12.61 13.00
N ARG A 96 -27.82 -12.41 11.80
CA ARG A 96 -28.62 -12.15 10.58
C ARG A 96 -29.58 -13.30 10.31
N ALA A 97 -29.08 -14.53 10.24
CA ALA A 97 -29.91 -15.71 9.97
C ALA A 97 -30.88 -16.01 11.11
N ARG A 98 -30.49 -15.81 12.38
CA ARG A 98 -31.36 -15.97 13.56
C ARG A 98 -32.56 -15.03 13.51
N ASN A 99 -32.37 -13.78 13.13
CA ASN A 99 -33.48 -12.83 13.02
C ASN A 99 -34.50 -13.30 11.96
N ARG A 100 -34.03 -13.82 10.83
CA ARG A 100 -34.90 -14.38 9.79
C ARG A 100 -35.57 -15.68 10.21
N PHE A 101 -34.86 -16.53 10.96
CA PHE A 101 -35.43 -17.71 11.58
C PHE A 101 -36.63 -17.34 12.48
N LEU A 102 -36.51 -16.25 13.24
CA LEU A 102 -37.60 -15.82 14.12
C LEU A 102 -38.86 -15.42 13.32
N ASP A 103 -38.70 -14.85 12.13
CA ASP A 103 -39.82 -14.41 11.30
C ASP A 103 -40.45 -15.55 10.49
N GLY A 104 -39.64 -16.48 9.97
CA GLY A 104 -40.08 -17.45 8.95
C GLY A 104 -39.50 -18.86 9.06
N GLY A 105 -38.92 -19.21 10.21
CA GLY A 105 -38.38 -20.55 10.47
C GLY A 105 -37.17 -20.91 9.62
N ARG A 106 -36.91 -22.22 9.46
CA ARG A 106 -35.73 -22.75 8.76
C ARG A 106 -35.56 -22.19 7.35
N ALA A 107 -36.66 -22.11 6.58
CA ALA A 107 -36.61 -21.66 5.19
C ALA A 107 -36.13 -20.21 5.08
N ALA A 108 -36.59 -19.32 5.98
CA ALA A 108 -36.15 -17.93 6.00
C ALA A 108 -34.69 -17.79 6.44
N ALA A 109 -34.24 -18.60 7.40
CA ALA A 109 -32.84 -18.64 7.83
C ALA A 109 -31.91 -19.10 6.70
N LEU A 110 -32.31 -20.15 5.97
CA LEU A 110 -31.55 -20.67 4.83
C LEU A 110 -31.49 -19.65 3.69
N ALA A 111 -32.61 -19.03 3.34
CA ALA A 111 -32.65 -18.00 2.31
C ALA A 111 -31.73 -16.80 2.63
N GLU A 112 -31.63 -16.41 3.90
CA GLU A 112 -30.69 -15.37 4.34
C GLU A 112 -29.23 -15.84 4.23
N ALA A 113 -28.93 -17.08 4.58
CA ALA A 113 -27.58 -17.62 4.45
C ALA A 113 -27.14 -17.72 2.97
N GLU A 114 -28.03 -18.13 2.07
CA GLU A 114 -27.81 -18.13 0.63
C GLU A 114 -27.67 -16.70 0.08
N ALA A 115 -28.47 -15.76 0.57
CA ALA A 115 -28.34 -14.34 0.21
C ALA A 115 -26.98 -13.78 0.65
N MET A 116 -26.51 -14.10 1.87
CA MET A 116 -25.19 -13.72 2.36
C MET A 116 -24.05 -14.29 1.49
N LEU A 117 -24.17 -15.55 1.04
CA LEU A 117 -23.21 -16.15 0.12
C LEU A 117 -23.16 -15.40 -1.22
N GLY A 118 -24.33 -15.03 -1.77
CA GLY A 118 -24.39 -14.24 -3.00
C GLY A 118 -23.90 -12.79 -2.83
N GLU A 119 -24.13 -12.18 -1.66
CA GLU A 119 -23.59 -10.87 -1.28
C GLU A 119 -22.06 -10.89 -1.21
N ASP A 120 -21.48 -11.87 -0.51
CA ASP A 120 -20.02 -12.04 -0.41
C ASP A 120 -19.40 -12.19 -1.80
N GLU A 121 -19.96 -13.07 -2.63
CA GLU A 121 -19.46 -13.27 -3.98
C GLU A 121 -19.44 -11.98 -4.80
N ARG A 122 -20.55 -11.23 -4.83
CA ARG A 122 -20.62 -9.97 -5.57
C ARG A 122 -19.60 -8.97 -5.04
N THR A 123 -19.48 -8.85 -3.73
CA THR A 123 -18.50 -7.98 -3.05
C THR A 123 -17.07 -8.35 -3.42
N ASN A 124 -16.75 -9.66 -3.44
CA ASN A 124 -15.43 -10.19 -3.78
C ASN A 124 -15.03 -9.80 -5.21
N TYR A 125 -15.91 -10.07 -6.20
CA TYR A 125 -15.65 -9.70 -7.59
C TYR A 125 -15.52 -8.19 -7.79
N THR A 126 -16.37 -7.37 -7.15
CA THR A 126 -16.27 -5.91 -7.26
C THR A 126 -14.93 -5.40 -6.72
N MET A 127 -14.52 -5.85 -5.53
CA MET A 127 -13.23 -5.47 -4.93
C MET A 127 -12.03 -5.90 -5.77
N ALA A 128 -12.04 -7.15 -6.23
CA ALA A 128 -10.98 -7.72 -7.05
C ALA A 128 -10.78 -6.89 -8.33
N ALA A 129 -11.88 -6.52 -9.00
CA ALA A 129 -11.83 -5.70 -10.20
C ALA A 129 -11.25 -4.30 -9.94
N TRP A 130 -11.64 -3.65 -8.84
CA TRP A 130 -11.07 -2.35 -8.44
C TRP A 130 -9.59 -2.45 -8.11
N ALA A 131 -9.17 -3.45 -7.34
CA ALA A 131 -7.79 -3.64 -6.93
C ALA A 131 -6.89 -3.97 -8.12
N ALA A 132 -7.35 -4.81 -9.05
CA ALA A 132 -6.64 -5.10 -10.30
C ALA A 132 -6.46 -3.84 -11.15
N ALA A 133 -7.51 -3.02 -11.28
CA ALA A 133 -7.43 -1.76 -12.02
C ALA A 133 -6.45 -0.77 -11.36
N GLU A 134 -6.47 -0.67 -10.03
CA GLU A 134 -5.59 0.22 -9.29
C GLU A 134 -4.13 -0.24 -9.34
N ALA A 135 -3.85 -1.54 -9.23
CA ALA A 135 -2.52 -2.09 -9.39
C ALA A 135 -1.93 -1.75 -10.77
N LEU A 136 -2.72 -1.90 -11.85
CA LEU A 136 -2.29 -1.52 -13.19
C LEU A 136 -2.12 -0.01 -13.36
N ARG A 137 -2.94 0.80 -12.68
CA ARG A 137 -2.80 2.26 -12.70
C ARG A 137 -1.49 2.70 -12.03
N LEU A 138 -1.13 2.06 -10.91
CA LEU A 138 0.05 2.40 -10.11
C LEU A 138 1.36 1.84 -10.67
N CYS A 139 1.32 0.65 -11.28
CA CYS A 139 2.53 -0.05 -11.75
C CYS A 139 2.67 -0.04 -13.29
N GLY A 140 1.68 0.46 -14.00
CA GLY A 140 1.60 0.45 -15.46
C GLY A 140 0.89 -0.79 -16.01
N ASN A 141 0.70 -0.81 -17.33
CA ASN A 141 -0.10 -1.82 -18.03
C ASN A 141 0.67 -3.10 -18.41
N GLY A 142 1.91 -3.29 -17.96
CA GLY A 142 2.68 -4.51 -18.20
C GLY A 142 2.21 -5.68 -17.32
N PRO A 143 2.68 -6.92 -17.58
CA PRO A 143 2.59 -8.00 -16.60
C PRO A 143 3.31 -7.61 -15.30
N LEU A 144 2.64 -7.85 -14.18
CA LEU A 144 3.09 -7.45 -12.84
C LEU A 144 3.68 -8.64 -12.08
N ARG A 145 4.69 -8.37 -11.26
CA ARG A 145 5.19 -9.28 -10.25
C ARG A 145 4.60 -8.90 -8.91
N VAL A 146 3.65 -9.71 -8.44
CA VAL A 146 2.84 -9.39 -7.27
C VAL A 146 3.35 -10.14 -6.06
N LEU A 147 3.47 -9.49 -4.91
CA LEU A 147 3.66 -10.17 -3.63
C LEU A 147 2.34 -10.20 -2.86
N THR A 148 2.02 -11.33 -2.23
CA THR A 148 0.87 -11.46 -1.34
C THR A 148 1.21 -12.24 -0.07
N HIS A 149 0.36 -12.08 0.93
CA HIS A 149 0.58 -12.60 2.28
C HIS A 149 -0.71 -13.22 2.84
N CYS A 150 -0.57 -14.30 3.62
CA CYS A 150 -1.67 -15.13 4.10
C CYS A 150 -2.48 -15.78 2.96
N ASN A 151 -3.77 -16.05 3.20
CA ASN A 151 -4.72 -16.55 2.21
C ASN A 151 -6.00 -15.72 2.27
N THR A 152 -6.35 -15.15 1.14
CA THR A 152 -7.45 -14.20 0.93
C THR A 152 -8.30 -14.59 -0.28
N GLY A 153 -8.25 -15.86 -0.67
CA GLY A 153 -8.94 -16.43 -1.82
C GLY A 153 -10.32 -16.93 -1.45
N ARG A 154 -10.87 -17.82 -2.28
CA ARG A 154 -12.21 -18.39 -2.03
C ARG A 154 -12.26 -19.16 -0.72
N LEU A 155 -11.13 -19.70 -0.28
CA LEU A 155 -11.02 -20.45 0.99
C LEU A 155 -11.19 -19.53 2.22
N ALA A 156 -10.89 -18.24 2.12
CA ALA A 156 -11.04 -17.30 3.22
C ALA A 156 -12.35 -16.50 3.19
N THR A 157 -13.00 -16.41 2.03
CA THR A 157 -14.26 -15.68 1.86
C THR A 157 -15.42 -16.66 1.69
N ALA A 158 -15.84 -16.95 0.49
CA ALA A 158 -16.62 -18.13 0.14
C ALA A 158 -16.56 -18.32 -1.37
N ALA A 159 -16.42 -17.21 -2.12
CA ALA A 159 -16.21 -17.19 -3.56
C ALA A 159 -15.06 -16.24 -3.90
N HIS A 160 -14.32 -16.54 -4.97
CA HIS A 160 -13.33 -15.67 -5.62
C HIS A 160 -12.15 -15.17 -4.74
N GLY A 161 -12.41 -14.38 -3.70
CA GLY A 161 -11.43 -13.81 -2.78
C GLY A 161 -11.34 -12.28 -2.84
N THR A 162 -10.49 -11.72 -1.98
CA THR A 162 -10.15 -10.29 -1.97
C THR A 162 -8.85 -10.02 -2.74
N ALA A 163 -7.68 -10.04 -2.09
CA ALA A 163 -6.41 -9.81 -2.75
C ALA A 163 -6.05 -10.93 -3.73
N ILE A 164 -6.30 -12.20 -3.38
CA ILE A 164 -6.19 -13.31 -4.33
C ILE A 164 -7.22 -13.18 -5.46
N GLY A 165 -8.43 -12.68 -5.19
CA GLY A 165 -9.40 -12.36 -6.24
C GLY A 165 -8.82 -11.37 -7.26
N ALA A 166 -8.19 -10.28 -6.77
CA ALA A 166 -7.51 -9.31 -7.63
C ALA A 166 -6.37 -9.94 -8.46
N ILE A 167 -5.60 -10.87 -7.87
CA ILE A 167 -4.57 -11.63 -8.57
C ILE A 167 -5.17 -12.49 -9.69
N LYS A 168 -6.28 -13.18 -9.43
CA LYS A 168 -7.01 -13.98 -10.44
C LYS A 168 -7.53 -13.10 -11.56
N ASP A 169 -8.07 -11.93 -11.23
CA ASP A 169 -8.51 -10.93 -12.20
C ASP A 169 -7.38 -10.41 -13.08
N LEU A 170 -6.20 -10.14 -12.51
CA LEU A 170 -5.00 -9.76 -13.25
C LEU A 170 -4.51 -10.91 -14.15
N ALA A 171 -4.49 -12.14 -13.63
CA ALA A 171 -4.06 -13.32 -14.36
C ALA A 171 -4.96 -13.60 -15.57
N GLY A 172 -6.29 -13.52 -15.40
CA GLY A 172 -7.26 -13.66 -16.49
C GLY A 172 -7.13 -12.60 -17.59
N ARG A 173 -6.44 -11.49 -17.30
CA ARG A 173 -6.11 -10.42 -18.27
C ARG A 173 -4.70 -10.55 -18.85
N GLY A 174 -3.96 -11.60 -18.52
CA GLY A 174 -2.55 -11.78 -18.90
C GLY A 174 -1.62 -10.72 -18.29
N LYS A 175 -1.96 -10.22 -17.10
CA LYS A 175 -1.24 -9.15 -16.40
C LYS A 175 -0.44 -9.61 -15.19
N ILE A 176 -0.24 -10.92 -15.02
CA ILE A 176 0.66 -11.48 -14.02
C ILE A 176 1.87 -12.08 -14.74
N ASP A 177 3.06 -11.63 -14.36
CA ASP A 177 4.32 -12.30 -14.68
C ASP A 177 4.57 -13.44 -13.69
N THR A 178 4.56 -13.10 -12.40
CA THR A 178 4.63 -14.09 -11.31
C THR A 178 4.01 -13.56 -10.02
N VAL A 179 3.61 -14.46 -9.14
CA VAL A 179 3.16 -14.15 -7.78
C VAL A 179 4.15 -14.72 -6.77
N LEU A 180 4.75 -13.86 -5.94
CA LEU A 180 5.43 -14.29 -4.71
C LEU A 180 4.41 -14.45 -3.60
N VAL A 181 4.35 -15.66 -3.05
CA VAL A 181 3.43 -16.04 -1.98
C VAL A 181 4.24 -16.25 -0.72
N ASP A 182 4.16 -15.34 0.23
CA ASP A 182 4.79 -15.55 1.53
C ASP A 182 4.24 -16.82 2.19
N GLU A 183 5.09 -17.66 2.74
CA GLU A 183 4.67 -18.92 3.37
C GLU A 183 3.68 -18.68 4.51
N THR A 184 3.81 -17.54 5.20
CA THR A 184 2.96 -17.05 6.28
C THR A 184 3.04 -17.95 7.52
N ARG A 185 4.17 -17.93 8.23
CA ARG A 185 4.30 -18.61 9.51
C ARG A 185 3.40 -17.95 10.59
N PRO A 186 2.99 -18.71 11.63
CA PRO A 186 3.31 -20.12 11.86
C PRO A 186 2.38 -21.12 11.14
N LEU A 187 1.18 -20.72 10.72
CA LEU A 187 0.14 -21.64 10.20
C LEU A 187 0.30 -22.01 8.73
N LEU A 188 1.26 -21.39 8.05
CA LEU A 188 1.65 -21.65 6.66
C LEU A 188 0.50 -21.42 5.67
N GLN A 189 -0.29 -20.36 5.89
CA GLN A 189 -1.47 -20.08 5.08
C GLN A 189 -1.13 -19.86 3.61
N GLY A 190 -0.08 -19.10 3.33
CA GLY A 190 0.30 -18.83 1.95
C GLY A 190 0.85 -20.08 1.28
N ALA A 191 1.75 -20.80 1.94
CA ALA A 191 2.34 -22.03 1.41
C ALA A 191 1.31 -23.15 1.20
N ARG A 192 0.33 -23.30 2.11
CA ARG A 192 -0.63 -24.42 2.07
C ARG A 192 -1.90 -24.13 1.27
N LEU A 193 -2.39 -22.89 1.30
CA LEU A 193 -3.72 -22.56 0.78
C LEU A 193 -3.64 -21.61 -0.41
N THR A 194 -2.86 -20.54 -0.32
CA THR A 194 -2.70 -19.60 -1.45
C THR A 194 -1.98 -20.25 -2.61
N ALA A 195 -0.84 -20.91 -2.39
CA ALA A 195 -0.14 -21.64 -3.44
C ALA A 195 -1.03 -22.74 -4.06
N TRP A 196 -1.86 -23.41 -3.25
CA TRP A 196 -2.82 -24.39 -3.75
C TRP A 196 -3.90 -23.76 -4.63
N GLU A 197 -4.54 -22.66 -4.21
CA GLU A 197 -5.54 -21.96 -5.03
C GLU A 197 -4.95 -21.40 -6.33
N LEU A 198 -3.72 -20.87 -6.30
CA LEU A 198 -3.04 -20.38 -7.50
C LEU A 198 -2.67 -21.52 -8.45
N SER A 199 -2.32 -22.70 -7.91
CA SER A 199 -2.06 -23.90 -8.69
C SER A 199 -3.33 -24.43 -9.38
N GLU A 200 -4.49 -24.38 -8.71
CA GLU A 200 -5.76 -24.80 -9.32
C GLU A 200 -6.14 -23.97 -10.56
N GLU A 201 -5.69 -22.71 -10.62
CA GLU A 201 -6.00 -21.78 -11.72
C GLU A 201 -4.80 -21.56 -12.68
N ASP A 202 -3.77 -22.41 -12.59
CA ASP A 202 -2.55 -22.32 -13.42
C ASP A 202 -1.87 -20.94 -13.39
N ILE A 203 -1.97 -20.22 -12.26
CA ILE A 203 -1.36 -18.89 -12.09
C ILE A 203 0.13 -19.04 -11.72
N PRO A 204 1.07 -18.44 -12.46
CA PRO A 204 2.50 -18.55 -12.15
C PRO A 204 2.84 -18.00 -10.77
N HIS A 205 3.39 -18.83 -9.89
CA HIS A 205 3.72 -18.42 -8.53
C HIS A 205 4.92 -19.17 -7.95
N ARG A 206 5.51 -18.59 -6.90
CA ARG A 206 6.59 -19.16 -6.10
C ARG A 206 6.34 -18.86 -4.62
N VAL A 207 6.56 -19.84 -3.76
CA VAL A 207 6.53 -19.62 -2.31
C VAL A 207 7.79 -18.88 -1.88
N CYS A 208 7.61 -17.83 -1.07
CA CYS A 208 8.63 -16.99 -0.48
C CYS A 208 8.66 -17.22 1.03
N VAL A 209 9.84 -17.44 1.61
CA VAL A 209 9.96 -17.43 3.07
C VAL A 209 9.71 -16.00 3.54
N ASP A 210 8.94 -15.80 4.62
CA ASP A 210 8.49 -14.47 5.06
C ASP A 210 9.65 -13.45 5.17
N SER A 211 10.81 -13.88 5.69
CA SER A 211 12.00 -13.02 5.85
C SER A 211 12.70 -12.63 4.54
N ALA A 212 12.39 -13.30 3.41
CA ALA A 212 12.96 -13.02 2.11
C ALA A 212 12.16 -11.95 1.33
N ALA A 213 10.95 -11.60 1.77
CA ALA A 213 10.09 -10.64 1.07
C ALA A 213 10.75 -9.27 0.89
N ALA A 214 11.40 -8.74 1.92
CA ALA A 214 12.12 -7.46 1.83
C ALA A 214 13.30 -7.53 0.85
N TRP A 215 14.01 -8.67 0.78
CA TRP A 215 15.05 -8.87 -0.21
C TRP A 215 14.48 -8.96 -1.62
N ALA A 216 13.36 -9.66 -1.82
CA ALA A 216 12.67 -9.73 -3.10
C ALA A 216 12.26 -8.34 -3.60
N MET A 217 11.77 -7.47 -2.70
CA MET A 217 11.51 -6.06 -3.02
C MET A 217 12.79 -5.31 -3.39
N ALA A 218 13.88 -5.49 -2.64
CA ALA A 218 15.16 -4.83 -2.88
C ALA A 218 15.85 -5.26 -4.18
N SER A 219 15.73 -6.54 -4.56
CA SER A 219 16.23 -7.10 -5.82
C SER A 219 15.29 -6.79 -6.99
N GLY A 220 14.21 -6.06 -6.73
CA GLY A 220 13.25 -5.64 -7.72
C GLY A 220 12.49 -6.81 -8.32
N GLU A 221 12.13 -7.84 -7.55
CA GLU A 221 11.26 -8.98 -7.93
C GLU A 221 9.77 -8.71 -7.66
N VAL A 222 9.43 -7.52 -7.13
CA VAL A 222 8.07 -7.15 -6.72
C VAL A 222 7.74 -5.77 -7.26
N ASP A 223 6.60 -5.67 -7.95
CA ASP A 223 6.06 -4.42 -8.51
C ASP A 223 4.94 -3.84 -7.64
N CYS A 224 4.16 -4.69 -6.96
CA CYS A 224 3.19 -4.29 -5.95
C CYS A 224 2.92 -5.39 -4.92
N VAL A 225 2.40 -4.99 -3.77
CA VAL A 225 1.94 -5.89 -2.72
C VAL A 225 0.42 -5.82 -2.62
N LEU A 226 -0.26 -6.97 -2.68
CA LEU A 226 -1.71 -7.09 -2.51
C LEU A 226 -1.98 -7.98 -1.29
N VAL A 227 -2.65 -7.44 -0.27
CA VAL A 227 -3.00 -8.18 0.96
C VAL A 227 -4.46 -7.98 1.34
N GLY A 228 -4.98 -8.86 2.19
CA GLY A 228 -6.30 -8.70 2.81
C GLY A 228 -6.25 -7.85 4.09
N ALA A 229 -7.34 -7.88 4.85
CA ALA A 229 -7.40 -7.37 6.21
C ALA A 229 -8.36 -8.21 7.06
N ASP A 230 -8.08 -8.27 8.36
CA ASP A 230 -8.99 -8.82 9.37
C ASP A 230 -9.83 -7.71 10.01
N ARG A 231 -9.27 -6.50 10.15
CA ARG A 231 -9.99 -5.31 10.63
C ARG A 231 -9.33 -4.03 10.12
N VAL A 232 -10.15 -3.03 9.78
CA VAL A 232 -9.66 -1.68 9.46
C VAL A 232 -10.29 -0.67 10.43
N ALA A 233 -9.46 0.04 11.20
CA ALA A 233 -9.90 1.06 12.14
C ALA A 233 -10.43 2.32 11.43
N ALA A 234 -11.09 3.22 12.16
CA ALA A 234 -11.69 4.44 11.61
C ALA A 234 -10.66 5.36 10.92
N ASN A 235 -9.43 5.44 11.45
CA ASN A 235 -8.32 6.20 10.88
C ASN A 235 -7.63 5.51 9.68
N GLY A 236 -8.04 4.29 9.32
CA GLY A 236 -7.48 3.51 8.22
C GLY A 236 -6.34 2.56 8.61
N ASP A 237 -5.99 2.45 9.91
CA ASP A 237 -5.02 1.44 10.35
C ASP A 237 -5.57 0.03 10.12
N VAL A 238 -4.72 -0.86 9.64
CA VAL A 238 -5.12 -2.18 9.17
C VAL A 238 -4.53 -3.25 10.08
N ALA A 239 -5.37 -3.99 10.79
CA ALA A 239 -4.97 -5.24 11.39
C ALA A 239 -5.11 -6.38 10.37
N ASN A 240 -4.02 -7.11 10.17
CA ASN A 240 -3.98 -8.26 9.28
C ASN A 240 -2.97 -9.29 9.80
N LYS A 241 -2.85 -10.43 9.12
CA LYS A 241 -1.95 -11.52 9.50
C LYS A 241 -0.53 -11.03 9.83
N ILE A 242 0.03 -11.53 10.94
CA ILE A 242 1.40 -11.23 11.37
C ILE A 242 2.39 -11.38 10.22
N GLY A 243 3.19 -10.34 9.98
CA GLY A 243 4.05 -10.19 8.81
C GLY A 243 3.62 -9.03 7.93
N THR A 244 2.33 -8.67 7.90
CA THR A 244 1.78 -7.62 7.02
C THR A 244 2.44 -6.26 7.28
N TYR A 245 2.60 -5.86 8.54
CA TYR A 245 3.29 -4.62 8.89
C TYR A 245 4.73 -4.58 8.36
N SER A 246 5.47 -5.69 8.49
CA SER A 246 6.85 -5.76 8.01
C SER A 246 6.95 -5.61 6.48
N LEU A 247 5.98 -6.16 5.75
CA LEU A 247 5.86 -5.99 4.31
C LEU A 247 5.55 -4.54 3.94
N ALA A 248 4.65 -3.87 4.66
CA ALA A 248 4.31 -2.48 4.41
C ALA A 248 5.50 -1.54 4.65
N VAL A 249 6.30 -1.80 5.70
CA VAL A 249 7.56 -1.09 5.96
C VAL A 249 8.57 -1.29 4.84
N ALA A 250 8.77 -2.53 4.39
CA ALA A 250 9.68 -2.84 3.29
C ALA A 250 9.20 -2.22 1.96
N ALA A 251 7.90 -2.32 1.66
CA ALA A 251 7.31 -1.75 0.46
C ALA A 251 7.49 -0.23 0.41
N ARG A 252 7.21 0.48 1.51
CA ARG A 252 7.45 1.93 1.62
C ARG A 252 8.93 2.28 1.43
N ARG A 253 9.86 1.50 2.01
CA ARG A 253 11.31 1.71 1.84
C ARG A 253 11.76 1.60 0.37
N HIS A 254 11.12 0.72 -0.40
CA HIS A 254 11.47 0.45 -1.80
C HIS A 254 10.56 1.17 -2.82
N GLY A 255 9.63 2.01 -2.35
CA GLY A 255 8.70 2.73 -3.23
C GLY A 255 7.75 1.81 -3.99
N ILE A 256 7.36 0.69 -3.38
CA ILE A 256 6.45 -0.31 -3.95
C ILE A 256 5.03 -0.06 -3.42
N PRO A 257 4.01 0.05 -4.29
CA PRO A 257 2.62 0.16 -3.87
C PRO A 257 2.17 -1.00 -2.98
N PHE A 258 1.54 -0.66 -1.86
CA PHE A 258 0.98 -1.60 -0.89
C PHE A 258 -0.55 -1.44 -0.82
N LEU A 259 -1.29 -2.36 -1.42
CA LEU A 259 -2.74 -2.29 -1.49
C LEU A 259 -3.36 -3.30 -0.52
N VAL A 260 -4.33 -2.80 0.25
CA VAL A 260 -5.16 -3.62 1.14
C VAL A 260 -6.52 -3.80 0.46
N VAL A 261 -6.95 -5.04 0.26
CA VAL A 261 -8.22 -5.38 -0.39
C VAL A 261 -9.12 -6.05 0.64
N ALA A 262 -10.14 -5.34 1.10
CA ALA A 262 -11.02 -5.80 2.16
C ALA A 262 -12.43 -5.21 2.01
N PRO A 263 -13.49 -5.96 2.35
CA PRO A 263 -14.86 -5.47 2.23
C PRO A 263 -15.14 -4.35 3.24
N GLU A 264 -16.13 -3.52 2.95
CA GLU A 264 -16.56 -2.47 3.90
C GLU A 264 -16.97 -3.07 5.26
N SER A 265 -17.45 -4.32 5.27
CA SER A 265 -17.78 -5.05 6.50
C SER A 265 -16.57 -5.36 7.40
N THR A 266 -15.34 -5.28 6.87
CA THR A 266 -14.09 -5.38 7.64
C THR A 266 -13.71 -4.06 8.30
N ARG A 267 -14.31 -2.95 7.89
CA ARG A 267 -14.08 -1.64 8.51
C ARG A 267 -14.88 -1.51 9.80
N ASP A 268 -14.18 -1.18 10.87
CA ASP A 268 -14.73 -1.03 12.21
C ASP A 268 -14.69 0.46 12.62
N PRO A 269 -15.78 1.21 12.40
CA PRO A 269 -15.84 2.62 12.77
C PRO A 269 -15.91 2.85 14.28
N SER A 270 -16.07 1.79 15.09
CA SER A 270 -16.10 1.91 16.55
C SER A 270 -14.71 1.94 17.18
N VAL A 271 -13.69 1.55 16.42
CA VAL A 271 -12.28 1.54 16.83
C VAL A 271 -11.59 2.74 16.20
N ALA A 272 -11.06 3.65 17.02
CA ALA A 272 -10.55 4.94 16.53
C ALA A 272 -9.23 4.78 15.75
N SER A 273 -8.31 3.97 16.28
CA SER A 273 -7.00 3.69 15.70
C SER A 273 -6.57 2.24 15.90
N GLY A 274 -5.49 1.85 15.24
CA GLY A 274 -4.90 0.52 15.38
C GLY A 274 -4.44 0.18 16.81
N ASP A 275 -4.14 1.18 17.64
CA ASP A 275 -3.71 0.99 19.04
C ASP A 275 -4.78 0.35 19.93
N GLU A 276 -6.06 0.48 19.55
CA GLU A 276 -7.20 -0.09 20.25
C GLU A 276 -7.50 -1.54 19.81
N ILE A 277 -6.81 -2.04 18.79
CA ILE A 277 -6.99 -3.41 18.30
C ILE A 277 -6.24 -4.38 19.19
N VAL A 278 -6.98 -5.22 19.92
CA VAL A 278 -6.40 -6.30 20.73
C VAL A 278 -5.89 -7.41 19.80
N VAL A 279 -4.57 -7.60 19.78
CA VAL A 279 -3.92 -8.65 19.00
C VAL A 279 -4.01 -10.00 19.73
N GLU A 280 -4.61 -10.99 19.07
CA GLU A 280 -4.68 -12.38 19.54
C GLU A 280 -3.28 -12.97 19.73
N GLN A 281 -2.98 -13.46 20.93
CA GLN A 281 -1.79 -14.29 21.21
C GLN A 281 -2.19 -15.77 21.14
N ARG A 282 -1.44 -16.56 20.38
CA ARG A 282 -1.75 -17.98 20.13
C ARG A 282 -0.75 -18.90 20.82
N SER A 283 -1.07 -20.19 20.81
CA SER A 283 -0.27 -21.24 21.44
C SER A 283 1.19 -21.24 20.94
N ASP A 284 2.12 -21.46 21.86
CA ASP A 284 3.54 -21.66 21.55
C ASP A 284 3.76 -22.80 20.55
N LEU A 285 2.90 -23.82 20.61
CA LEU A 285 3.00 -25.04 19.80
C LEU A 285 2.93 -24.77 18.29
N GLU A 286 2.25 -23.70 17.85
CA GLU A 286 2.22 -23.35 16.41
C GLU A 286 3.61 -22.97 15.90
N VAL A 287 4.43 -22.37 16.76
CA VAL A 287 5.79 -21.95 16.45
C VAL A 287 6.78 -23.07 16.72
N THR A 288 6.67 -23.74 17.89
CA THR A 288 7.63 -24.74 18.35
C THR A 288 7.42 -26.11 17.75
N GLU A 289 6.21 -26.44 17.32
CA GLU A 289 5.81 -27.75 16.77
C GLU A 289 5.02 -27.61 15.46
N PRO A 290 5.53 -26.91 14.43
CA PRO A 290 4.86 -26.81 13.14
C PRO A 290 4.58 -28.20 12.58
N ALA A 291 3.33 -28.42 12.14
CA ALA A 291 2.85 -29.72 11.66
C ALA A 291 3.09 -30.88 12.64
N GLY A 292 3.12 -30.60 13.95
CA GLY A 292 3.34 -31.60 15.00
C GLY A 292 4.80 -32.05 15.15
N VAL A 293 5.75 -31.38 14.49
CA VAL A 293 7.18 -31.71 14.56
C VAL A 293 7.89 -30.64 15.39
N ALA A 294 8.46 -31.04 16.53
CA ALA A 294 9.23 -30.14 17.38
C ALA A 294 10.48 -29.61 16.66
N VAL A 295 10.59 -28.28 16.56
CA VAL A 295 11.72 -27.56 15.94
C VAL A 295 12.51 -26.71 16.93
N THR A 296 12.09 -26.67 18.20
CA THR A 296 12.76 -25.96 19.29
C THR A 296 13.08 -26.90 20.45
N PRO A 297 13.97 -26.53 21.38
CA PRO A 297 14.13 -27.25 22.64
C PRO A 297 12.80 -27.34 23.41
N ARG A 298 12.56 -28.47 24.07
CA ARG A 298 11.32 -28.72 24.83
C ARG A 298 11.07 -27.62 25.87
N GLY A 299 9.84 -27.06 25.87
CA GLY A 299 9.41 -26.04 26.82
C GLY A 299 9.86 -24.61 26.49
N THR A 300 10.42 -24.38 25.28
CA THR A 300 10.74 -23.03 24.81
C THR A 300 9.44 -22.23 24.62
N PRO A 301 9.24 -21.09 25.30
CA PRO A 301 8.08 -20.23 25.05
C PRO A 301 8.23 -19.52 23.69
N ALA A 302 7.10 -19.18 23.05
CA ALA A 302 7.10 -18.42 21.81
C ALA A 302 6.43 -17.05 22.01
N TYR A 303 6.87 -16.07 21.21
CA TYR A 303 6.10 -14.85 21.00
C TYR A 303 5.29 -15.04 19.71
N ASN A 304 3.99 -15.27 19.86
CA ASN A 304 3.12 -15.70 18.76
C ASN A 304 1.86 -14.83 18.63
N PRO A 305 2.01 -13.53 18.27
CA PRO A 305 0.88 -12.73 17.84
C PRO A 305 0.33 -13.27 16.52
N ALA A 306 -0.99 -13.46 16.42
CA ALA A 306 -1.63 -13.94 15.20
C ALA A 306 -1.75 -12.86 14.11
N PHE A 307 -1.66 -11.59 14.51
CA PHE A 307 -1.88 -10.41 13.68
C PHE A 307 -0.88 -9.31 14.06
N ASP A 308 -0.67 -8.36 13.16
CA ASP A 308 -0.04 -7.07 13.45
C ASP A 308 -0.92 -5.94 12.92
N VAL A 309 -0.55 -4.70 13.27
CA VAL A 309 -1.24 -3.49 12.82
C VAL A 309 -0.31 -2.72 11.88
N THR A 310 -0.79 -2.47 10.68
CA THR A 310 -0.15 -1.65 9.66
C THR A 310 -0.75 -0.23 9.70
N PRO A 311 0.02 0.80 10.07
CA PRO A 311 -0.46 2.17 10.07
C PRO A 311 -0.95 2.61 8.69
N ALA A 312 -2.03 3.41 8.64
CA ALA A 312 -2.60 3.91 7.38
C ALA A 312 -1.57 4.59 6.48
N ALA A 313 -0.56 5.25 7.07
CA ALA A 313 0.52 5.94 6.36
C ALA A 313 1.45 5.00 5.54
N LEU A 314 1.40 3.69 5.77
CA LEU A 314 2.16 2.69 4.99
C LEU A 314 1.31 1.99 3.92
N VAL A 315 -0.01 2.21 3.93
CA VAL A 315 -0.93 1.67 2.93
C VAL A 315 -0.99 2.64 1.76
N THR A 316 -0.80 2.18 0.53
CA THR A 316 -0.96 3.03 -0.67
C THR A 316 -2.44 3.27 -0.98
N ALA A 317 -3.24 2.20 -0.96
CA ALA A 317 -4.68 2.29 -1.11
C ALA A 317 -5.41 1.17 -0.36
N LEU A 318 -6.55 1.53 0.24
CA LEU A 318 -7.55 0.58 0.72
C LEU A 318 -8.62 0.41 -0.36
N VAL A 319 -8.86 -0.82 -0.80
CA VAL A 319 -9.83 -1.16 -1.83
C VAL A 319 -10.98 -1.94 -1.22
N THR A 320 -12.20 -1.45 -1.44
CA THR A 320 -13.46 -2.07 -1.01
C THR A 320 -14.42 -2.20 -2.19
N GLU A 321 -15.58 -2.81 -1.97
CA GLU A 321 -16.63 -2.86 -2.99
C GLU A 321 -17.22 -1.49 -3.34
N ARG A 322 -16.95 -0.47 -2.51
CA ARG A 322 -17.35 0.93 -2.75
C ARG A 322 -16.35 1.71 -3.60
N GLY A 323 -15.16 1.15 -3.83
CA GLY A 323 -14.12 1.76 -4.64
C GLY A 323 -12.75 1.75 -3.96
N VAL A 324 -11.85 2.57 -4.49
CA VAL A 324 -10.45 2.71 -4.08
C VAL A 324 -10.28 3.97 -3.24
N PHE A 325 -9.69 3.83 -2.07
CA PHE A 325 -9.42 4.91 -1.12
C PHE A 325 -7.91 5.06 -0.93
N PRO A 326 -7.27 6.06 -1.55
CA PRO A 326 -5.85 6.35 -1.34
C PRO A 326 -5.58 6.79 0.09
N SER A 327 -4.42 6.42 0.65
CA SER A 327 -3.95 6.98 1.92
C SER A 327 -2.90 8.06 1.69
N ALA A 328 -2.77 9.00 2.62
CA ALA A 328 -1.89 10.17 2.52
C ALA A 328 -0.37 9.85 2.44
N GLY A 329 0.02 8.57 2.55
CA GLY A 329 1.41 8.10 2.48
C GLY A 329 1.88 7.64 1.09
N THR A 330 1.24 8.03 0.00
CA THR A 330 1.53 7.53 -1.35
C THR A 330 2.99 7.75 -1.79
N VAL A 331 3.74 6.69 -2.10
CA VAL A 331 4.79 6.73 -3.14
C VAL A 331 4.09 6.37 -4.43
N SER A 332 4.05 7.28 -5.40
CA SER A 332 3.59 6.95 -6.75
C SER A 332 4.80 6.67 -7.62
N ARG A 333 5.02 5.40 -7.97
CA ARG A 333 5.83 5.02 -9.13
C ARG A 333 4.98 5.00 -10.41
N ALA A 334 4.23 6.07 -10.66
CA ALA A 334 3.56 6.27 -11.94
C ALA A 334 3.82 7.67 -12.47
N GLN A 335 4.60 7.72 -13.55
CA GLN A 335 4.62 8.82 -14.50
C GLN A 335 3.20 8.99 -15.06
N GLY A 336 2.51 10.06 -14.66
CA GLY A 336 1.16 10.37 -15.11
C GLY A 336 0.77 11.79 -14.72
N THR A 337 0.50 12.62 -15.72
CA THR A 337 0.32 14.08 -15.65
C THR A 337 -0.75 14.56 -14.66
N GLY A 338 -1.77 13.74 -14.34
CA GLY A 338 -2.88 14.14 -13.46
C GLY A 338 -2.55 14.29 -11.96
N SER A 339 -1.54 13.59 -11.44
CA SER A 339 -1.09 13.74 -10.05
C SER A 339 -0.16 14.95 -9.90
N GLU A 340 0.64 15.23 -10.92
CA GLU A 340 1.52 16.40 -10.95
C GLU A 340 0.72 17.70 -11.07
N ASP A 341 -0.38 17.71 -11.84
CA ASP A 341 -1.27 18.87 -11.93
C ASP A 341 -1.90 19.24 -10.58
N ALA A 342 -2.25 18.25 -9.75
CA ALA A 342 -2.78 18.47 -8.42
C ALA A 342 -1.71 19.01 -7.44
N LEU A 343 -0.49 18.47 -7.53
CA LEU A 343 0.64 18.96 -6.74
C LEU A 343 1.03 20.39 -7.15
N ALA A 344 1.08 20.67 -8.45
CA ALA A 344 1.34 21.99 -8.98
C ALA A 344 0.31 23.01 -8.45
N ARG A 345 -0.98 22.66 -8.44
CA ARG A 345 -2.03 23.51 -7.84
C ARG A 345 -1.79 23.78 -6.36
N ARG A 346 -1.49 22.74 -5.56
CA ARG A 346 -1.18 22.92 -4.12
C ARG A 346 0.03 23.82 -3.89
N VAL A 347 1.08 23.69 -4.71
CA VAL A 347 2.26 24.56 -4.66
C VAL A 347 1.88 26.00 -5.01
N LEU A 348 1.07 26.21 -6.05
CA LEU A 348 0.59 27.54 -6.43
C LEU A 348 -0.31 28.16 -5.35
N ASP A 349 -1.21 27.39 -4.76
CA ASP A 349 -2.10 27.84 -3.67
C ASP A 349 -1.31 28.21 -2.41
N ALA A 350 -0.19 27.52 -2.15
CA ALA A 350 0.75 27.83 -1.07
C ALA A 350 1.74 28.96 -1.42
N THR A 351 1.76 29.44 -2.67
CA THR A 351 2.63 30.53 -3.13
C THR A 351 1.95 31.88 -2.94
N THR A 352 2.58 32.77 -2.16
CA THR A 352 2.08 34.13 -1.98
C THR A 352 2.70 35.08 -3.01
N LEU A 353 1.88 35.91 -3.65
CA LEU A 353 2.35 36.95 -4.58
C LEU A 353 2.48 38.29 -3.84
N HIS A 354 3.67 38.88 -3.89
CA HIS A 354 3.96 40.22 -3.39
C HIS A 354 4.27 41.15 -4.58
N PRO A 355 3.31 42.00 -5.02
CA PRO A 355 3.56 42.96 -6.08
C PRO A 355 4.53 44.07 -5.64
N ASP A 356 5.26 44.63 -6.59
CA ASP A 356 6.21 45.74 -6.40
C ASP A 356 7.34 45.46 -5.39
N PHE A 357 7.72 44.18 -5.22
CA PHE A 357 8.78 43.76 -4.31
C PHE A 357 9.88 43.00 -5.06
N PRO A 358 11.18 43.26 -4.78
CA PRO A 358 11.71 44.23 -3.82
C PRO A 358 11.68 45.68 -4.34
N ARG A 359 11.20 45.91 -5.57
CA ARG A 359 11.09 47.23 -6.22
C ARG A 359 9.86 47.27 -7.11
N ALA A 360 9.39 48.47 -7.43
CA ALA A 360 8.24 48.68 -8.32
C ALA A 360 8.41 47.97 -9.67
N GLY A 361 7.34 47.31 -10.12
CA GLY A 361 7.30 46.53 -11.36
C GLY A 361 7.71 45.05 -11.22
N VAL A 362 8.09 44.58 -10.03
CA VAL A 362 8.48 43.18 -9.80
C VAL A 362 7.41 42.43 -9.02
N ASN A 363 6.95 41.31 -9.57
CA ASN A 363 6.02 40.38 -8.94
C ASN A 363 6.79 39.28 -8.21
N PHE A 364 6.97 39.44 -6.90
CA PHE A 364 7.72 38.47 -6.11
C PHE A 364 6.84 37.29 -5.70
N ARG A 365 7.21 36.08 -6.12
CA ARG A 365 6.58 34.82 -5.68
C ARG A 365 7.31 34.30 -4.44
N ASP A 366 6.62 34.32 -3.31
CA ASP A 366 7.09 33.77 -2.04
C ASP A 366 6.56 32.34 -1.87
N LEU A 367 7.50 31.39 -1.79
CA LEU A 367 7.23 29.98 -1.56
C LEU A 367 7.28 29.59 -0.08
N GLY A 368 7.28 30.56 0.84
CA GLY A 368 7.27 30.32 2.29
C GLY A 368 6.14 29.41 2.76
N GLY A 369 4.97 29.45 2.11
CA GLY A 369 3.85 28.54 2.40
C GLY A 369 4.16 27.07 2.06
N VAL A 370 4.96 26.82 1.02
CA VAL A 370 5.44 25.47 0.68
C VAL A 370 6.39 24.95 1.76
N LEU A 371 7.28 25.81 2.27
CA LEU A 371 8.21 25.44 3.34
C LEU A 371 7.52 25.26 4.70
N ALA A 372 6.39 25.92 4.91
CA ALA A 372 5.60 25.81 6.13
C ALA A 372 4.78 24.51 6.22
N ASP A 373 4.60 23.80 5.09
CA ASP A 373 3.90 22.51 5.01
C ASP A 373 4.89 21.37 4.72
N PRO A 374 5.28 20.57 5.74
CA PRO A 374 6.23 19.47 5.57
C PRO A 374 5.76 18.39 4.58
N ALA A 375 4.46 18.17 4.46
CA ALA A 375 3.92 17.18 3.53
C ALA A 375 4.02 17.69 2.09
N LEU A 376 3.65 18.95 1.85
CA LEU A 376 3.79 19.58 0.53
C LEU A 376 5.26 19.67 0.09
N LEU A 377 6.18 19.99 1.00
CA LEU A 377 7.62 19.98 0.71
C LEU A 377 8.11 18.56 0.38
N GLY A 378 7.62 17.54 1.08
CA GLY A 378 7.91 16.13 0.81
C GLY A 378 7.46 15.71 -0.59
N ASP A 379 6.20 15.98 -0.93
CA ASP A 379 5.60 15.67 -2.24
C ASP A 379 6.33 16.39 -3.38
N LEU A 380 6.65 17.68 -3.20
CA LEU A 380 7.44 18.48 -4.14
C LEU A 380 8.83 17.86 -4.38
N THR A 381 9.49 17.45 -3.29
CA THR A 381 10.84 16.87 -3.34
C THR A 381 10.83 15.55 -4.11
N GLU A 382 9.86 14.68 -3.82
CA GLU A 382 9.68 13.41 -4.53
C GLU A 382 9.43 13.66 -6.02
N ALA A 383 8.50 14.56 -6.36
CA ALA A 383 8.17 14.88 -7.76
C ALA A 383 9.37 15.44 -8.54
N LEU A 384 10.13 16.38 -7.97
CA LEU A 384 11.33 16.91 -8.60
C LEU A 384 12.41 15.82 -8.77
N SER A 385 12.57 14.94 -7.78
CA SER A 385 13.56 13.85 -7.83
C SER A 385 13.27 12.83 -8.95
N CYS A 386 12.00 12.48 -9.14
CA CYS A 386 11.55 11.55 -10.18
C CYS A 386 11.81 12.05 -11.61
N ARG A 387 11.95 13.38 -11.78
CA ARG A 387 12.24 14.01 -13.07
C ARG A 387 13.72 14.06 -13.40
N VAL A 388 14.60 13.69 -12.46
CA VAL A 388 16.04 13.61 -12.70
C VAL A 388 16.36 12.29 -13.42
N GLY A 389 16.93 12.39 -14.62
CA GLY A 389 17.18 11.26 -15.52
C GLY A 389 18.37 10.35 -15.14
N GLY A 390 18.55 10.04 -13.85
CA GLY A 390 19.59 9.12 -13.38
C GLY A 390 20.15 9.46 -12.00
N PRO A 391 21.23 8.79 -11.56
CA PRO A 391 21.81 9.00 -10.23
C PRO A 391 22.36 10.43 -10.06
N VAL A 392 22.35 10.91 -8.83
CA VAL A 392 22.84 12.23 -8.42
C VAL A 392 23.88 12.02 -7.32
N ASP A 393 25.10 12.46 -7.56
CA ASP A 393 26.24 12.32 -6.64
C ASP A 393 26.45 13.57 -5.77
N ALA A 394 25.84 14.70 -6.14
CA ALA A 394 25.77 15.92 -5.33
C ALA A 394 24.60 16.81 -5.75
N VAL A 395 24.04 17.55 -4.79
CA VAL A 395 23.03 18.59 -5.04
C VAL A 395 23.64 19.95 -4.78
N VAL A 396 23.65 20.82 -5.78
CA VAL A 396 24.12 22.21 -5.68
C VAL A 396 22.91 23.12 -5.50
N ALA A 397 22.81 23.75 -4.35
CA ALA A 397 21.74 24.69 -4.03
C ALA A 397 22.20 26.14 -4.22
N VAL A 398 21.36 26.93 -4.88
CA VAL A 398 21.65 28.30 -5.29
C VAL A 398 21.11 29.29 -4.26
N GLU A 399 22.00 30.00 -3.57
CA GLU A 399 21.67 31.08 -2.62
C GLU A 399 20.67 30.66 -1.50
N ALA A 400 20.38 31.57 -0.57
CA ALA A 400 19.57 31.31 0.62
C ALA A 400 18.16 30.80 0.30
N ARG A 401 17.57 31.19 -0.83
CA ARG A 401 16.24 30.75 -1.25
C ARG A 401 16.22 29.34 -1.84
N GLY A 402 17.26 28.94 -2.57
CA GLY A 402 17.40 27.58 -3.06
C GLY A 402 17.82 26.57 -1.99
N PHE A 403 18.44 27.01 -0.88
CA PHE A 403 18.96 26.09 0.15
C PHE A 403 17.91 25.15 0.77
N PRO A 404 16.70 25.58 1.15
CA PRO A 404 15.70 24.66 1.71
C PRO A 404 15.34 23.53 0.75
N TYR A 405 15.12 23.86 -0.53
CA TYR A 405 14.77 22.88 -1.57
C TYR A 405 15.95 21.98 -1.93
N GLY A 406 17.14 22.56 -2.06
CA GLY A 406 18.36 21.80 -2.27
C GLY A 406 18.67 20.85 -1.11
N ALA A 407 18.45 21.27 0.13
CA ALA A 407 18.63 20.42 1.31
C ALA A 407 17.60 19.28 1.36
N ALA A 408 16.33 19.57 1.04
CA ALA A 408 15.29 18.55 0.95
C ALA A 408 15.63 17.50 -0.14
N LEU A 409 16.01 17.95 -1.34
CA LEU A 409 16.43 17.07 -2.43
C LEU A 409 17.70 16.29 -2.11
N ALA A 410 18.72 16.92 -1.52
CA ALA A 410 19.95 16.25 -1.09
C ALA A 410 19.65 15.12 -0.09
N ARG A 411 18.78 15.39 0.88
CA ARG A 411 18.37 14.39 1.89
C ARG A 411 17.53 13.26 1.29
N HIS A 412 16.68 13.56 0.31
CA HIS A 412 15.84 12.59 -0.38
C HIS A 412 16.67 11.68 -1.31
N LEU A 413 17.63 12.26 -2.03
CA LEU A 413 18.50 11.58 -2.98
C LEU A 413 19.71 10.89 -2.33
N ASP A 414 19.88 11.04 -1.00
CA ASP A 414 21.05 10.57 -0.24
C ASP A 414 22.39 11.09 -0.81
N ALA A 415 22.40 12.37 -1.20
CA ALA A 415 23.53 13.04 -1.83
C ALA A 415 24.06 14.20 -0.96
N PRO A 416 25.36 14.54 -1.03
CA PRO A 416 25.91 15.71 -0.37
C PRO A 416 25.29 17.01 -0.91
N LEU A 417 25.00 17.93 0.01
CA LEU A 417 24.56 19.29 -0.32
C LEU A 417 25.77 20.22 -0.48
N VAL A 418 25.84 20.92 -1.61
CA VAL A 418 26.86 21.91 -1.94
C VAL A 418 26.19 23.27 -2.12
N LEU A 419 26.77 24.31 -1.53
CA LEU A 419 26.18 25.66 -1.54
C LEU A 419 26.88 26.56 -2.54
N VAL A 420 26.11 27.17 -3.43
CA VAL A 420 26.55 28.31 -4.26
C VAL A 420 26.05 29.58 -3.58
N ARG A 421 26.93 30.57 -3.40
CA ARG A 421 26.62 31.80 -2.65
C ARG A 421 27.14 33.04 -3.35
N LYS A 422 26.62 34.21 -2.95
CA LYS A 422 27.18 35.51 -3.34
C LYS A 422 28.63 35.71 -2.85
N PRO A 423 29.40 36.63 -3.47
CA PRO A 423 30.77 36.93 -3.08
C PRO A 423 30.93 37.20 -1.59
N GLY A 424 32.01 36.68 -1.01
CA GLY A 424 32.36 36.87 0.40
C GLY A 424 31.55 36.04 1.42
N LYS A 425 30.72 35.09 0.97
CA LYS A 425 29.90 34.24 1.85
C LYS A 425 30.38 32.79 2.03
N LEU A 426 31.39 32.37 1.26
CA LEU A 426 32.01 31.05 1.37
C LEU A 426 33.43 31.18 1.96
N PRO A 427 33.83 30.26 2.86
CA PRO A 427 35.19 30.23 3.38
C PRO A 427 36.16 29.70 2.31
N GLY A 428 37.31 30.35 2.13
CA GLY A 428 38.40 29.85 1.29
C GLY A 428 38.29 30.17 -0.20
N PRO A 429 39.14 29.53 -1.04
CA PRO A 429 39.20 29.79 -2.49
C PRO A 429 37.93 29.34 -3.22
N THR A 430 37.45 30.15 -4.15
CA THR A 430 36.22 29.89 -4.91
C THR A 430 36.46 29.89 -6.41
N TYR A 431 35.59 29.21 -7.16
CA TYR A 431 35.25 29.57 -8.53
C TYR A 431 34.19 30.68 -8.50
N ASP A 432 34.21 31.58 -9.48
CA ASP A 432 33.26 32.68 -9.64
C ASP A 432 32.63 32.66 -11.04
N ALA A 433 31.33 32.92 -11.15
CA ALA A 433 30.62 33.05 -12.42
C ALA A 433 29.65 34.24 -12.33
N SER A 434 29.68 35.12 -13.33
CA SER A 434 28.85 36.33 -13.39
C SER A 434 27.72 36.16 -14.39
N TYR A 435 26.55 36.70 -14.07
CA TYR A 435 25.36 36.61 -14.92
C TYR A 435 24.64 37.95 -14.99
N SER A 436 23.93 38.19 -16.10
CA SER A 436 23.16 39.40 -16.33
C SER A 436 21.74 39.29 -15.76
N LEU A 437 21.34 40.30 -15.01
CA LEU A 437 19.96 40.54 -14.56
C LEU A 437 19.26 41.49 -15.54
N GLU A 438 17.93 41.67 -15.42
CA GLU A 438 17.18 42.69 -16.19
C GLU A 438 17.78 44.10 -16.04
N TYR A 439 18.37 44.38 -14.87
CA TYR A 439 19.12 45.61 -14.60
C TYR A 439 20.38 45.30 -13.77
N GLY A 440 21.51 45.04 -14.45
CA GLY A 440 22.83 44.86 -13.84
C GLY A 440 23.46 43.48 -14.05
N ALA A 441 24.56 43.21 -13.35
CA ALA A 441 25.19 41.89 -13.27
C ALA A 441 25.42 41.52 -11.80
N ASP A 442 25.26 40.25 -11.47
CA ASP A 442 25.61 39.69 -10.15
C ASP A 442 26.56 38.50 -10.35
N THR A 443 27.22 38.07 -9.27
CA THR A 443 28.24 37.01 -9.30
C THR A 443 27.90 35.93 -8.28
N LEU A 444 28.18 34.69 -8.62
CA LEU A 444 28.06 33.53 -7.73
C LEU A 444 29.42 32.89 -7.50
N HIS A 445 29.63 32.39 -6.30
CA HIS A 445 30.83 31.70 -5.86
C HIS A 445 30.50 30.24 -5.49
N LEU A 446 31.39 29.34 -5.88
CA LEU A 446 31.41 27.92 -5.47
C LEU A 446 32.77 27.60 -4.86
N MET A 447 32.80 26.98 -3.69
CA MET A 447 34.08 26.66 -3.02
C MET A 447 34.85 25.59 -3.80
N LYS A 448 36.15 25.80 -4.00
CA LYS A 448 37.01 24.80 -4.68
C LYS A 448 37.07 23.52 -3.84
N GLY A 449 36.87 22.38 -4.50
CA GLY A 449 36.85 21.06 -3.86
C GLY A 449 35.50 20.67 -3.22
N ALA A 450 34.47 21.51 -3.30
CA ALA A 450 33.15 21.18 -2.75
C ALA A 450 32.36 20.19 -3.62
N VAL A 451 32.64 20.14 -4.92
CA VAL A 451 32.06 19.17 -5.86
C VAL A 451 33.07 18.05 -6.09
N PRO A 452 32.71 16.77 -5.87
CA PRO A 452 33.60 15.66 -6.19
C PRO A 452 33.91 15.62 -7.70
N SER A 453 35.15 15.30 -8.07
CA SER A 453 35.54 15.23 -9.47
C SER A 453 34.76 14.13 -10.20
N GLY A 454 34.16 14.46 -11.35
CA GLY A 454 33.33 13.54 -12.13
C GLY A 454 31.91 13.34 -11.58
N ALA A 455 31.52 14.04 -10.51
CA ALA A 455 30.19 13.91 -9.91
C ALA A 455 29.07 14.30 -10.88
N ARG A 456 27.97 13.56 -10.83
CA ARG A 456 26.69 13.91 -11.45
C ARG A 456 25.94 14.87 -10.53
N VAL A 457 25.77 16.11 -10.95
CA VAL A 457 25.29 17.19 -10.08
C VAL A 457 23.93 17.69 -10.52
N LEU A 458 23.00 17.76 -9.56
CA LEU A 458 21.71 18.43 -9.72
C LEU A 458 21.84 19.87 -9.20
N VAL A 459 21.57 20.87 -10.03
CA VAL A 459 21.53 22.29 -9.61
C VAL A 459 20.09 22.64 -9.23
N VAL A 460 19.88 23.28 -8.08
CA VAL A 460 18.55 23.55 -7.52
C VAL A 460 18.43 25.01 -7.09
N ASP A 461 17.33 25.65 -7.47
CA ASP A 461 16.89 26.94 -6.94
C ASP A 461 15.36 26.92 -6.71
N ASP A 462 14.80 27.97 -6.14
CA ASP A 462 13.37 28.04 -5.88
C ASP A 462 12.57 28.53 -7.11
N VAL A 463 12.97 29.65 -7.72
CA VAL A 463 12.27 30.26 -8.86
C VAL A 463 13.24 30.59 -10.01
N ALA A 464 12.92 30.13 -11.21
CA ALA A 464 13.60 30.57 -12.44
C ALA A 464 12.85 31.75 -13.08
N ALA A 465 13.41 32.96 -12.94
CA ALA A 465 12.95 34.13 -13.70
C ALA A 465 13.59 34.15 -15.10
N THR A 466 14.82 34.68 -15.21
CA THR A 466 15.57 34.71 -16.48
C THR A 466 16.49 33.51 -16.66
N GLY A 467 16.63 32.65 -15.64
CA GLY A 467 17.54 31.49 -15.64
C GLY A 467 19.02 31.81 -15.45
N GLY A 468 19.43 33.09 -15.35
CA GLY A 468 20.85 33.48 -15.29
C GLY A 468 21.59 32.95 -14.05
N THR A 469 20.94 32.95 -12.89
CA THR A 469 21.54 32.43 -11.64
C THR A 469 21.83 30.92 -11.75
N LEU A 470 20.90 30.16 -12.34
CA LEU A 470 21.00 28.72 -12.53
C LEU A 470 22.07 28.36 -13.57
N GLU A 471 22.16 29.12 -14.66
CA GLU A 471 23.20 28.96 -15.68
C GLU A 471 24.60 29.21 -15.09
N ALA A 472 24.77 30.28 -14.32
CA ALA A 472 26.02 30.56 -13.63
C ALA A 472 26.39 29.45 -12.63
N ALA A 473 25.41 28.93 -11.88
CA ALA A 473 25.64 27.80 -10.98
C ALA A 473 26.05 26.52 -11.75
N ALA A 474 25.43 26.24 -12.89
CA ALA A 474 25.79 25.12 -13.75
C ALA A 474 27.20 25.26 -14.37
N GLU A 475 27.60 26.49 -14.73
CA GLU A 475 28.97 26.78 -15.18
C GLU A 475 29.99 26.52 -14.05
N LEU A 476 29.69 26.97 -12.83
CA LEU A 476 30.54 26.74 -11.66
C LEU A 476 30.73 25.25 -11.39
N VAL A 477 29.67 24.45 -11.51
CA VAL A 477 29.73 22.98 -11.39
C VAL A 477 30.67 22.39 -12.44
N THR A 478 30.51 22.80 -13.70
CA THR A 478 31.34 22.32 -14.80
C THR A 478 32.81 22.67 -14.58
N ARG A 479 33.10 23.89 -14.11
CA ARG A 479 34.46 24.34 -13.76
C ARG A 479 35.06 23.65 -12.54
N ALA A 480 34.21 23.19 -11.62
CA ALA A 480 34.62 22.36 -10.49
C ALA A 480 34.85 20.89 -10.87
N GLY A 481 34.61 20.51 -12.14
CA GLY A 481 34.83 19.16 -12.65
C GLY A 481 33.64 18.21 -12.47
N GLY A 482 32.45 18.74 -12.18
CA GLY A 482 31.19 17.98 -12.18
C GLY A 482 30.48 18.01 -13.53
N SER A 483 29.53 17.09 -13.72
CA SER A 483 28.62 17.04 -14.86
C SER A 483 27.20 17.39 -14.40
N VAL A 484 26.60 18.43 -14.99
CA VAL A 484 25.23 18.84 -14.64
C VAL A 484 24.23 17.87 -15.26
N VAL A 485 23.53 17.11 -14.42
CA VAL A 485 22.51 16.13 -14.87
C VAL A 485 21.09 16.67 -14.84
N GLY A 486 20.90 17.84 -14.25
CA GLY A 486 19.64 18.56 -14.25
C GLY A 486 19.77 19.93 -13.57
N VAL A 487 18.87 20.82 -13.95
CA VAL A 487 18.67 22.13 -13.34
C VAL A 487 17.20 22.19 -12.91
N ALA A 488 16.95 22.21 -11.61
CA ALA A 488 15.61 22.07 -11.04
C ALA A 488 15.15 23.34 -10.32
N THR A 489 13.89 23.72 -10.56
CA THR A 489 13.19 24.78 -9.82
C THR A 489 11.79 24.36 -9.40
N VAL A 490 11.24 25.04 -8.40
CA VAL A 490 9.84 24.86 -8.00
C VAL A 490 8.93 25.58 -8.98
N LEU A 491 9.25 26.83 -9.30
CA LEU A 491 8.49 27.69 -10.22
C LEU A 491 9.37 28.22 -11.37
N SER A 492 8.79 28.33 -12.55
CA SER A 492 9.35 29.03 -13.70
C SER A 492 8.45 30.19 -14.12
N LEU A 493 9.02 31.39 -14.30
CA LEU A 493 8.29 32.54 -14.82
C LEU A 493 8.34 32.55 -16.36
N ILE A 494 7.19 32.33 -16.99
CA ILE A 494 7.04 32.32 -18.44
C ILE A 494 7.21 33.76 -18.97
N GLY A 495 7.90 33.90 -20.10
CA GLY A 495 8.09 35.19 -20.77
C GLY A 495 9.40 35.90 -20.42
N LEU A 496 10.17 35.40 -19.45
CA LEU A 496 11.46 35.98 -19.03
C LEU A 496 12.70 35.23 -19.58
N GLY A 497 12.51 34.18 -20.39
CA GLY A 497 13.58 33.54 -21.16
C GLY A 497 14.40 32.46 -20.46
N ALA A 498 13.96 31.96 -19.29
CA ALA A 498 14.71 30.93 -18.56
C ALA A 498 14.90 29.63 -19.36
N ARG A 499 13.86 29.18 -20.07
CA ARG A 499 13.88 27.91 -20.81
C ARG A 499 14.86 27.96 -21.98
N GLU A 500 14.91 29.08 -22.69
CA GLU A 500 15.86 29.31 -23.79
C GLU A 500 17.29 29.39 -23.27
N ARG A 501 17.50 30.10 -22.16
CA ARG A 501 18.83 30.24 -21.55
C ARG A 501 19.36 28.91 -21.03
N LEU A 502 18.52 28.09 -20.42
CA LEU A 502 18.89 26.81 -19.83
C LEU A 502 18.83 25.63 -20.82
N ALA A 503 18.62 25.87 -22.11
CA ALA A 503 18.43 24.83 -23.13
C ALA A 503 19.62 23.85 -23.27
N SER A 504 20.81 24.23 -22.79
CA SER A 504 22.00 23.36 -22.75
C SER A 504 21.97 22.33 -21.61
N TYR A 505 20.99 22.40 -20.71
CA TYR A 505 20.84 21.52 -19.56
C TYR A 505 19.43 20.89 -19.51
N PRO A 506 19.26 19.70 -18.89
CA PRO A 506 17.94 19.18 -18.58
C PRO A 506 17.24 20.07 -17.56
N TYR A 507 16.38 20.98 -18.03
CA TYR A 507 15.65 21.92 -17.19
C TYR A 507 14.35 21.29 -16.66
N ILE A 508 14.21 21.27 -15.34
CA ILE A 508 13.13 20.63 -14.59
C ILE A 508 12.42 21.72 -13.79
N THR A 509 11.11 21.89 -14.00
CA THR A 509 10.31 22.80 -13.17
C THR A 509 8.96 22.19 -12.86
N LEU A 510 8.50 22.24 -11.60
CA LEU A 510 7.19 21.70 -11.24
C LEU A 510 6.06 22.57 -11.80
N CYS A 511 6.16 23.89 -11.65
CA CYS A 511 5.13 24.84 -12.02
C CYS A 511 5.68 25.86 -13.03
N GLU A 512 4.83 26.29 -13.97
CA GLU A 512 5.10 27.41 -14.85
C GLU A 512 3.97 28.45 -14.69
N VAL A 513 4.34 29.73 -14.48
CA VAL A 513 3.39 30.83 -14.26
C VAL A 513 3.80 32.06 -15.06
N GLU A 514 2.85 32.91 -15.45
CA GLU A 514 3.17 34.20 -16.04
C GLU A 514 3.93 35.10 -15.05
N ALA A 515 4.89 35.86 -15.58
CA ALA A 515 5.81 36.73 -14.85
C ALA A 515 5.12 37.87 -14.09
#